data_AF-A0ABD1DXS8-F1
#
_entry.id   AF-A0ABD1DXS8-F1
#
_cell.length_a   1.000
_cell.length_b   1.000
_cell.length_c   1.000
_cell.angle_alpha   90.00
_cell.angle_beta   90.00
_cell.angle_gamma   90.00
#
_symmetry.space_group_name_H-M   'P 1'
#
loop_
_entity.id
_entity.type
_entity.pdbx_description
1 polymer ?
#
loop_
_entity_poly.entity_id
_entity_poly.type
_entity_poly.pdbx_seq_one_letter_code
_entity_poly.pdbx_strand_id
1 'polypeptide(L)'
;MNSNKSRILIVIMLVTILILYMKYQKAQTKLFLQSLDLKYLYERAMWHTEAVEEFYSPDITTETEPDPPYMQRSYKLQQTGNYQLPDLEDNEAELYFQSHTNIFFIISTIFQAGLAKLNPRQTCAIESAARSNPEWKVFVLFVSATEFSFFNSPNIVPLLPYPNVFLRRVNMTTVGLGSPVEEMFERGALNNSSFIVEHTSDVLRLLTVYKYGGTYLDTDVVVMKSLDELPLNYLVSEGDGFVANGIINLQASGVGHTLAESML
;
A
#
# COMPACT_ATOMS: atom_id res chain seq x y z
N MET A 1 -24.84 8.49 -62.91
CA MET A 1 -25.15 8.13 -61.50
C MET A 1 -24.30 8.98 -60.58
N ASN A 2 -24.76 9.83 -59.66
CA ASN A 2 -25.93 10.71 -59.63
C ASN A 2 -25.50 11.80 -58.61
N SER A 3 -25.07 12.99 -59.09
CA SER A 3 -24.43 14.08 -58.31
C SER A 3 -25.18 14.44 -57.00
N ASN A 4 -26.49 14.26 -57.00
CA ASN A 4 -27.34 14.47 -55.83
C ASN A 4 -27.08 13.48 -54.68
N LYS A 5 -26.69 12.23 -54.95
CA LYS A 5 -26.40 11.23 -53.90
C LYS A 5 -25.13 11.58 -53.11
N SER A 6 -24.09 12.06 -53.80
CA SER A 6 -22.85 12.52 -53.15
C SER A 6 -23.08 13.77 -52.29
N ARG A 7 -23.91 14.71 -52.76
CA ARG A 7 -24.28 15.90 -51.98
C ARG A 7 -25.04 15.54 -50.69
N ILE A 8 -26.00 14.60 -50.78
CA ILE A 8 -26.75 14.12 -49.62
C ILE A 8 -25.81 13.44 -48.60
N LEU A 9 -24.86 12.62 -49.07
CA LEU A 9 -23.92 11.93 -48.19
C LEU A 9 -23.00 12.91 -47.44
N ILE A 10 -22.52 13.96 -48.12
CA ILE A 10 -21.71 15.02 -47.50
C ILE A 10 -22.50 15.77 -46.43
N VAL A 11 -23.77 16.11 -46.71
CA VAL A 11 -24.63 16.79 -45.73
C VAL A 11 -24.85 15.91 -44.50
N ILE A 12 -25.08 14.60 -44.67
CA ILE A 12 -25.22 13.66 -43.55
C ILE A 12 -23.95 13.60 -42.72
N MET A 13 -22.76 13.52 -43.34
CA MET A 13 -21.49 13.51 -42.61
C MET A 13 -21.23 14.81 -41.83
N LEU A 14 -21.55 15.96 -42.41
CA LEU A 14 -21.38 17.24 -41.72
C LEU A 14 -22.32 17.35 -40.51
N VAL A 15 -23.56 16.87 -40.63
CA VAL A 15 -24.53 16.85 -39.53
C VAL A 15 -24.10 15.89 -38.43
N THR A 16 -23.59 14.70 -38.77
CA THR A 16 -23.11 13.74 -37.75
C THR A 16 -21.88 14.27 -37.02
N ILE A 17 -20.92 14.89 -37.71
CA ILE A 17 -19.76 15.55 -37.10
C ILE A 17 -20.21 16.67 -36.16
N LEU A 18 -21.17 17.51 -36.57
CA LEU A 18 -21.70 18.57 -35.72
C LEU A 18 -22.37 18.02 -34.46
N ILE A 19 -23.14 16.94 -34.57
CA ILE A 19 -23.78 16.28 -33.41
C ILE A 19 -22.73 15.70 -32.46
N LEU A 20 -21.69 15.06 -32.98
CA LEU A 20 -20.58 14.54 -32.17
C LEU A 20 -19.84 15.65 -31.45
N TYR A 21 -19.57 16.77 -32.15
CA TYR A 21 -18.95 17.95 -31.56
C TYR A 21 -19.80 18.55 -30.43
N MET A 22 -21.11 18.69 -30.62
CA MET A 22 -22.02 19.19 -29.59
C MET A 22 -22.09 18.24 -28.37
N LYS A 23 -22.08 16.92 -28.59
CA LYS A 23 -22.00 15.93 -27.50
C LYS A 23 -20.68 16.01 -26.74
N TYR A 24 -19.57 16.18 -27.44
CA TYR A 24 -18.25 16.36 -26.84
C TYR A 24 -18.19 17.63 -25.97
N GLN A 25 -18.68 18.75 -26.48
CA GLN A 25 -18.76 20.00 -25.71
C GLN A 25 -19.61 19.83 -24.44
N LYS A 26 -20.78 19.18 -24.54
CA LYS A 26 -21.63 18.91 -23.38
C LYS A 26 -20.96 18.01 -22.34
N ALA A 27 -20.18 17.03 -22.77
CA ALA A 27 -19.43 16.15 -21.86
C ALA A 27 -18.30 16.92 -21.14
N GLN A 28 -17.56 17.77 -21.86
CA GLN A 28 -16.52 18.64 -21.29
C GLN A 28 -17.12 19.62 -20.26
N THR A 29 -18.25 20.25 -20.55
CA THR A 29 -18.93 21.13 -19.58
C THR A 29 -19.38 20.37 -18.34
N LYS A 30 -19.86 19.13 -18.48
CA LYS A 30 -20.27 18.30 -17.32
C LYS A 30 -19.08 17.94 -16.43
N LEU A 31 -17.93 17.57 -17.01
CA LEU A 31 -16.69 17.32 -16.28
C LEU A 31 -16.18 18.59 -15.56
N PHE A 32 -16.25 19.75 -16.21
CA PHE A 32 -15.86 21.03 -15.63
C PHE A 32 -16.79 21.46 -14.46
N LEU A 33 -18.09 21.19 -14.56
CA LEU A 33 -19.02 21.45 -13.46
C LEU A 33 -18.78 20.50 -12.28
N GLN A 34 -18.45 19.22 -12.52
CA GLN A 34 -18.07 18.29 -11.45
C GLN A 34 -16.77 18.70 -10.75
N SER A 35 -15.79 19.26 -11.47
CA SER A 35 -14.55 19.76 -10.85
C SER A 35 -14.79 21.02 -10.01
N LEU A 36 -15.75 21.87 -10.40
CA LEU A 36 -16.21 23.00 -9.60
C LEU A 36 -16.93 22.56 -8.33
N ASP A 37 -17.82 21.55 -8.41
CA ASP A 37 -18.47 20.96 -7.22
C ASP A 37 -17.44 20.32 -6.27
N LEU A 38 -16.43 19.63 -6.80
CA LEU A 38 -15.33 19.08 -6.00
C LEU A 38 -14.53 20.20 -5.31
N LYS A 39 -14.27 21.30 -6.02
CA LYS A 39 -13.55 22.45 -5.46
C LYS A 39 -14.36 23.13 -4.36
N TYR A 40 -15.67 23.26 -4.53
CA TYR A 40 -16.57 23.77 -3.49
C TYR A 40 -16.63 22.87 -2.25
N LEU A 41 -16.65 21.54 -2.44
CA LEU A 41 -16.58 20.58 -1.34
C LEU A 41 -15.23 20.64 -0.61
N TYR A 42 -14.13 20.80 -1.34
CA TYR A 42 -12.78 20.95 -0.80
C TYR A 42 -12.64 22.25 0.01
N GLU A 43 -13.09 23.38 -0.54
CA GLU A 43 -13.09 24.65 0.19
C GLU A 43 -13.94 24.53 1.47
N ARG A 44 -15.16 23.96 1.41
CA ARG A 44 -15.99 23.75 2.60
C ARG A 44 -15.35 22.84 3.65
N ALA A 45 -14.62 21.81 3.25
CA ALA A 45 -13.88 20.95 4.17
C ALA A 45 -12.76 21.73 4.90
N MET A 46 -12.07 22.64 4.19
CA MET A 46 -11.03 23.50 4.77
C MET A 46 -11.60 24.47 5.82
N TRP A 47 -12.77 25.09 5.58
CA TRP A 47 -13.44 25.95 6.57
C TRP A 47 -13.85 25.20 7.85
N HIS A 48 -14.14 23.90 7.75
CA HIS A 48 -14.41 23.05 8.91
C HIS A 48 -13.14 22.62 9.65
N THR A 49 -11.96 22.68 9.02
CA THR A 49 -10.69 22.33 9.67
C THR A 49 -10.17 23.51 10.52
N GLU A 50 -10.31 24.75 10.04
CA GLU A 50 -9.95 25.95 10.81
C GLU A 50 -10.84 26.15 12.07
N ALA A 51 -12.12 25.75 12.02
CA ALA A 51 -13.02 25.84 13.17
C ALA A 51 -12.72 24.82 14.30
N VAL A 52 -11.86 23.82 14.05
CA VAL A 52 -11.48 22.80 15.04
C VAL A 52 -10.24 23.21 15.84
N GLU A 53 -9.43 24.14 15.35
CA GLU A 53 -8.24 24.65 16.07
C GLU A 53 -8.57 25.62 17.21
N GLU A 54 -9.79 26.19 17.26
CA GLU A 54 -10.17 27.20 18.26
C GLU A 54 -10.72 26.61 19.58
N PHE A 55 -10.77 25.28 19.75
CA PHE A 55 -11.36 24.63 20.95
C PHE A 55 -10.43 23.70 21.74
N TYR A 56 -9.10 23.80 21.58
CA TYR A 56 -8.15 23.01 22.38
C TYR A 56 -7.60 23.81 23.56
N SER A 57 -8.22 23.63 24.73
CA SER A 57 -7.68 24.04 26.04
C SER A 57 -6.57 23.06 26.47
N PRO A 58 -5.36 23.50 26.87
CA PRO A 58 -4.31 22.59 27.27
C PRO A 58 -4.41 22.31 28.77
N ASP A 59 -5.05 21.20 29.14
CA ASP A 59 -4.84 20.54 30.42
C ASP A 59 -5.14 19.03 30.26
N ILE A 60 -4.26 18.35 29.54
CA ILE A 60 -4.15 16.89 29.58
C ILE A 60 -2.69 16.57 29.85
N THR A 61 -2.41 16.17 31.09
CA THR A 61 -1.15 15.50 31.43
C THR A 61 -1.08 14.22 30.60
N THR A 62 -0.24 14.22 29.57
CA THR A 62 0.10 13.03 28.79
C THR A 62 0.87 12.07 29.68
N GLU A 63 0.17 11.15 30.35
CA GLU A 63 0.78 9.89 30.75
C GLU A 63 1.11 9.17 29.43
N THR A 64 2.39 9.21 29.03
CA THR A 64 2.87 8.45 27.89
C THR A 64 2.71 6.98 28.24
N GLU A 65 1.79 6.28 27.58
CA GLU A 65 1.77 4.83 27.64
C GLU A 65 3.17 4.31 27.29
N PRO A 66 3.72 3.37 28.08
CA PRO A 66 5.04 2.83 27.80
C PRO A 66 5.04 2.14 26.44
N ASP A 67 6.11 2.31 25.67
CA ASP A 67 6.29 1.60 24.40
C ASP A 67 5.99 0.11 24.57
N PRO A 68 5.23 -0.52 23.66
CA PRO A 68 5.01 -1.95 23.72
C PRO A 68 6.38 -2.65 23.67
N PRO A 69 6.53 -3.80 24.35
CA PRO A 69 7.79 -4.53 24.30
C PRO A 69 8.10 -4.91 22.85
N TYR A 70 9.05 -4.20 22.24
CA TYR A 70 9.63 -4.58 20.95
C TYR A 70 10.13 -6.02 21.06
N MET A 71 9.79 -6.87 20.10
CA MET A 71 10.21 -8.27 20.14
C MET A 71 11.75 -8.30 20.22
N GLN A 72 12.29 -8.81 21.32
CA GLN A 72 13.72 -8.79 21.57
C GLN A 72 14.45 -9.49 20.42
N ARG A 73 15.24 -8.71 19.67
CA ARG A 73 15.96 -9.13 18.46
C ARG A 73 17.15 -10.03 18.80
N SER A 74 16.88 -11.23 19.30
CA SER A 74 17.87 -12.30 19.33
C SER A 74 17.52 -13.30 18.23
N TYR A 75 18.27 -13.28 17.13
CA TYR A 75 18.21 -14.35 16.14
C TYR A 75 18.80 -15.61 16.77
N LYS A 76 17.98 -16.35 17.54
CA LYS A 76 18.39 -17.62 18.13
C LYS A 76 18.46 -18.64 17.01
N LEU A 77 19.68 -18.88 16.55
CA LEU A 77 19.98 -19.94 15.59
C LEU A 77 19.50 -21.27 16.16
N GLN A 78 18.69 -21.99 15.39
CA GLN A 78 18.51 -23.41 15.62
C GLN A 78 19.83 -24.13 15.35
N GLN A 79 19.99 -25.35 15.88
CA GLN A 79 21.20 -26.17 15.64
C GLN A 79 21.47 -26.41 14.14
N THR A 80 20.45 -26.24 13.29
CA THR A 80 20.49 -26.36 11.82
C THR A 80 21.02 -25.11 11.10
N GLY A 81 21.19 -23.98 11.78
CA GLY A 81 21.54 -22.70 11.13
C GLY A 81 20.34 -21.96 10.53
N ASN A 82 19.12 -22.39 10.83
CA ASN A 82 17.88 -21.75 10.41
C ASN A 82 17.27 -20.90 11.54
N TYR A 83 16.50 -19.89 11.15
CA TYR A 83 15.71 -19.02 12.04
C TYR A 83 14.26 -19.01 11.59
N GLN A 84 13.34 -19.31 12.51
CA GLN A 84 11.89 -19.24 12.25
C GLN A 84 11.46 -17.78 12.24
N LEU A 85 10.77 -17.39 11.18
CA LEU A 85 10.13 -16.09 11.09
C LEU A 85 8.93 -16.08 12.04
N PRO A 86 8.85 -15.11 12.97
CA PRO A 86 7.65 -14.92 13.76
C PRO A 86 6.48 -14.54 12.85
N ASP A 87 5.27 -14.93 13.24
CA ASP A 87 4.07 -14.51 12.54
C ASP A 87 3.92 -12.99 12.62
N LEU A 88 3.40 -12.38 11.55
CA LEU A 88 3.09 -10.96 11.55
C LEU A 88 2.14 -10.60 12.70
N GLU A 89 1.16 -11.45 12.97
CA GLU A 89 0.11 -11.22 13.95
C GLU A 89 0.50 -11.68 15.38
N ASP A 90 1.73 -12.22 15.59
CA ASP A 90 2.21 -12.63 16.92
C ASP A 90 2.44 -11.45 17.88
N ASN A 91 2.66 -10.23 17.35
CA ASN A 91 2.83 -9.01 18.14
C ASN A 91 2.14 -7.81 17.46
N GLU A 92 0.82 -7.87 17.35
CA GLU A 92 0.04 -6.80 16.71
C GLU A 92 0.22 -5.42 17.36
N ALA A 93 0.50 -5.36 18.67
CA ALA A 93 0.78 -4.08 19.34
C ALA A 93 1.96 -3.32 18.71
N GLU A 94 2.99 -4.03 18.23
CA GLU A 94 4.13 -3.44 17.51
C GLU A 94 3.71 -2.82 16.18
N LEU A 95 2.69 -3.37 15.51
CA LEU A 95 2.15 -2.84 14.25
C LEU A 95 1.32 -1.57 14.47
N TYR A 96 0.46 -1.57 15.50
CA TYR A 96 -0.44 -0.44 15.77
C TYR A 96 0.25 0.76 16.43
N PHE A 97 1.27 0.53 17.26
CA PHE A 97 2.01 1.61 17.92
C PHE A 97 2.75 2.48 16.89
N GLN A 98 2.45 3.77 16.82
CA GLN A 98 3.01 4.68 15.81
C GLN A 98 2.88 4.13 14.38
N SER A 99 1.71 3.58 14.04
CA SER A 99 1.46 2.91 12.76
C SER A 99 1.84 3.71 11.51
N HIS A 100 1.79 5.05 11.59
CA HIS A 100 2.16 5.94 10.49
C HIS A 100 3.65 5.87 10.11
N THR A 101 4.53 5.37 10.98
CA THR A 101 5.96 5.14 10.71
C THR A 101 6.29 3.68 10.37
N ASN A 102 5.29 2.90 9.95
CA ASN A 102 5.52 1.57 9.38
C ASN A 102 5.87 1.67 7.89
N ILE A 103 6.81 0.84 7.44
CA ILE A 103 7.10 0.55 6.03
C ILE A 103 6.91 -0.94 5.81
N PHE A 104 6.21 -1.34 4.75
CA PHE A 104 5.97 -2.73 4.40
C PHE A 104 6.51 -3.07 3.03
N PHE A 105 7.23 -4.19 2.95
CA PHE A 105 7.58 -4.88 1.72
C PHE A 105 6.93 -6.27 1.72
N ILE A 106 6.33 -6.66 0.59
CA ILE A 106 5.70 -7.98 0.44
C ILE A 106 6.54 -8.86 -0.47
N ILE A 107 6.95 -10.02 0.05
CA ILE A 107 7.67 -11.05 -0.68
C ILE A 107 6.70 -12.21 -0.97
N SER A 108 5.98 -12.10 -2.09
CA SER A 108 5.01 -13.12 -2.55
C SER A 108 5.65 -14.22 -3.39
N THR A 109 6.94 -14.12 -3.71
CA THR A 109 7.65 -15.15 -4.48
C THR A 109 7.62 -16.49 -3.77
N ILE A 110 7.15 -17.52 -4.46
CA ILE A 110 7.08 -18.89 -3.94
C ILE A 110 8.46 -19.53 -4.11
N PHE A 111 9.17 -19.72 -3.00
CA PHE A 111 10.42 -20.48 -2.99
C PHE A 111 10.15 -21.95 -2.64
N GLN A 112 10.85 -22.86 -3.31
CA GLN A 112 10.82 -24.28 -2.99
C GLN A 112 11.33 -24.48 -1.54
N ALA A 113 10.67 -25.37 -0.79
CA ALA A 113 11.00 -25.74 0.60
C ALA A 113 10.69 -24.72 1.72
N GLY A 114 9.91 -23.66 1.48
CA GLY A 114 9.44 -22.76 2.55
C GLY A 114 10.53 -21.86 3.15
N LEU A 115 11.70 -21.80 2.51
CA LEU A 115 12.82 -20.94 2.90
C LEU A 115 12.67 -19.54 2.31
N ALA A 116 12.75 -18.52 3.16
CA ALA A 116 12.75 -17.12 2.75
C ALA A 116 14.04 -16.79 2.00
N LYS A 117 13.87 -16.21 0.81
CA LYS A 117 14.96 -15.71 -0.03
C LYS A 117 14.60 -14.35 -0.57
N LEU A 118 15.65 -13.56 -0.82
CA LEU A 118 15.58 -12.29 -1.51
C LEU A 118 16.55 -12.34 -2.69
N ASN A 119 16.26 -11.56 -3.72
CA ASN A 119 17.25 -11.23 -4.73
C ASN A 119 18.00 -9.92 -4.33
N PRO A 120 19.11 -9.57 -5.00
CA PRO A 120 19.87 -8.36 -4.66
C PRO A 120 19.07 -7.06 -4.80
N ARG A 121 18.15 -6.97 -5.76
CA ARG A 121 17.30 -5.78 -5.97
C ARG A 121 16.37 -5.56 -4.77
N GLN A 122 15.70 -6.62 -4.33
CA GLN A 122 14.81 -6.59 -3.17
C GLN A 122 15.56 -6.21 -1.89
N THR A 123 16.76 -6.77 -1.72
CA THR A 123 17.62 -6.44 -0.58
C THR A 123 18.01 -4.97 -0.56
N CYS A 124 18.38 -4.42 -1.73
CA CYS A 124 18.71 -3.01 -1.89
C CYS A 124 17.52 -2.09 -1.58
N ALA A 125 16.32 -2.43 -2.05
CA ALA A 125 15.10 -1.68 -1.76
C ALA A 125 14.85 -1.61 -0.24
N ILE A 126 14.89 -2.75 0.45
CA ILE A 126 14.68 -2.83 1.91
C ILE A 126 15.78 -2.08 2.67
N GLU A 127 17.04 -2.30 2.32
CA GLU A 127 18.19 -1.59 2.93
C GLU A 127 18.04 -0.07 2.77
N SER A 128 17.66 0.40 1.59
CA SER A 128 17.53 1.84 1.31
C SER A 128 16.44 2.49 2.16
N ALA A 129 15.31 1.80 2.37
CA ALA A 129 14.24 2.25 3.24
C ALA A 129 14.68 2.28 4.70
N ALA A 130 15.32 1.21 5.18
CA ALA A 130 15.79 1.09 6.56
C ALA A 130 16.84 2.14 6.90
N ARG A 131 17.80 2.38 5.99
CA ARG A 131 18.87 3.36 6.17
C ARG A 131 18.38 4.80 6.12
N SER A 132 17.42 5.11 5.24
CA SER A 132 16.90 6.46 5.08
C SER A 132 15.87 6.85 6.15
N ASN A 133 15.31 5.86 6.86
CA ASN A 133 14.28 6.05 7.90
C ASN A 133 14.65 5.26 9.17
N PRO A 134 15.73 5.61 9.88
CA PRO A 134 16.27 4.80 10.99
C PRO A 134 15.29 4.61 12.17
N GLU A 135 14.37 5.56 12.37
CA GLU A 135 13.36 5.52 13.44
C GLU A 135 12.04 4.86 13.02
N TRP A 136 11.90 4.49 11.73
CA TRP A 136 10.69 3.85 11.20
C TRP A 136 10.82 2.34 11.22
N LYS A 137 9.72 1.62 11.40
CA LYS A 137 9.70 0.15 11.40
C LYS A 137 9.55 -0.38 9.98
N VAL A 138 10.53 -1.12 9.48
CA VAL A 138 10.53 -1.74 8.15
C VAL A 138 10.18 -3.22 8.26
N PHE A 139 8.93 -3.57 7.98
CA PHE A 139 8.45 -4.94 7.94
C PHE A 139 8.65 -5.57 6.56
N VAL A 140 9.30 -6.74 6.54
CA VAL A 140 9.46 -7.57 5.35
C VAL A 140 8.61 -8.80 5.52
N LEU A 141 7.52 -8.87 4.75
CA LEU A 141 6.45 -9.85 4.89
C LEU A 141 6.63 -10.98 3.88
N PHE A 142 7.03 -12.16 4.36
CA PHE A 142 7.16 -13.36 3.54
C PHE A 142 5.85 -14.14 3.51
N VAL A 143 5.27 -14.28 2.32
CA VAL A 143 3.95 -14.91 2.16
C VAL A 143 4.04 -16.44 2.17
N SER A 144 5.10 -17.00 1.56
CA SER A 144 5.23 -18.45 1.35
C SER A 144 6.42 -19.07 2.08
N ALA A 145 7.06 -18.33 2.99
CA ALA A 145 8.19 -18.82 3.76
C ALA A 145 7.96 -18.67 5.26
N THR A 146 8.48 -19.64 6.02
CA THR A 146 8.33 -19.69 7.48
C THR A 146 9.65 -19.54 8.22
N GLU A 147 10.77 -19.68 7.53
CA GLU A 147 12.11 -19.59 8.10
C GLU A 147 13.11 -19.05 7.08
N PHE A 148 14.26 -18.58 7.52
CA PHE A 148 15.42 -18.36 6.65
C PHE A 148 16.64 -19.11 7.15
N SER A 149 17.57 -19.37 6.24
CA SER A 149 18.84 -20.03 6.56
C SER A 149 19.98 -19.03 6.40
N PHE A 150 20.83 -18.91 7.42
CA PHE A 150 21.98 -17.99 7.35
C PHE A 150 22.96 -18.36 6.23
N PHE A 151 23.02 -19.64 5.87
CA PHE A 151 23.91 -20.14 4.82
C PHE A 151 23.27 -20.14 3.43
N ASN A 152 21.94 -20.27 3.34
CA ASN A 152 21.23 -20.41 2.07
C ASN A 152 20.39 -19.19 1.66
N SER A 153 20.36 -18.15 2.50
CA SER A 153 19.67 -16.89 2.24
C SER A 153 20.65 -15.70 2.31
N PRO A 154 21.70 -15.67 1.45
CA PRO A 154 22.80 -14.70 1.56
C PRO A 154 22.36 -13.25 1.37
N ASN A 155 21.21 -13.02 0.75
CA ASN A 155 20.63 -11.69 0.53
C ASN A 155 19.77 -11.21 1.71
N ILE A 156 19.43 -12.08 2.67
CA ILE A 156 18.77 -11.67 3.93
C ILE A 156 19.80 -11.22 4.96
N VAL A 157 20.97 -11.89 5.01
CA VAL A 157 22.03 -11.64 5.99
C VAL A 157 22.44 -10.15 6.10
N PRO A 158 22.59 -9.37 5.00
CA PRO A 158 22.92 -7.95 5.06
C PRO A 158 21.89 -7.08 5.76
N LEU A 159 20.64 -7.55 5.90
CA LEU A 159 19.57 -6.80 6.55
C LEU A 159 19.56 -6.97 8.07
N LEU A 160 20.16 -8.05 8.59
CA LEU A 160 20.15 -8.38 10.02
C LEU A 160 20.80 -7.34 10.95
N PRO A 161 21.81 -6.56 10.52
CA PRO A 161 22.35 -5.47 11.34
C PRO A 161 21.42 -4.27 11.50
N TYR A 162 20.40 -4.11 10.65
CA TYR A 162 19.46 -2.99 10.74
C TYR A 162 18.45 -3.26 11.86
N PRO A 163 18.49 -2.52 12.98
CA PRO A 163 17.60 -2.78 14.09
C PRO A 163 16.14 -2.58 13.68
N ASN A 164 15.87 -1.64 12.80
CA ASN A 164 14.53 -1.30 12.37
C ASN A 164 13.96 -2.20 11.26
N VAL A 165 14.63 -3.30 10.89
CA VAL A 165 14.12 -4.29 9.93
C VAL A 165 13.52 -5.50 10.65
N PHE A 166 12.26 -5.79 10.34
CA PHE A 166 11.46 -6.85 10.94
C PHE A 166 11.05 -7.86 9.89
N LEU A 167 11.70 -9.03 9.90
CA LEU A 167 11.32 -10.15 9.04
C LEU A 167 10.15 -10.89 9.68
N ARG A 168 9.05 -11.08 8.94
CA ARG A 168 7.82 -11.74 9.40
C ARG A 168 7.30 -12.71 8.35
N ARG A 169 6.64 -13.77 8.78
CA ARG A 169 5.81 -14.59 7.89
C ARG A 169 4.37 -14.09 7.93
N VAL A 170 3.66 -14.19 6.81
CA VAL A 170 2.22 -13.92 6.74
C VAL A 170 1.47 -15.24 6.87
N ASN A 171 0.52 -15.31 7.79
CA ASN A 171 -0.44 -16.41 7.83
C ASN A 171 -1.63 -16.09 6.95
N MET A 172 -1.66 -16.67 5.75
CA MET A 172 -2.73 -16.46 4.78
C MET A 172 -4.11 -16.94 5.27
N THR A 173 -4.20 -17.73 6.34
CA THR A 173 -5.48 -18.15 6.94
C THR A 173 -6.07 -17.08 7.86
N THR A 174 -5.25 -16.23 8.47
CA THR A 174 -5.69 -15.26 9.48
C THR A 174 -5.61 -13.81 8.99
N VAL A 175 -4.71 -13.52 8.05
CA VAL A 175 -4.46 -12.14 7.58
C VAL A 175 -5.70 -11.46 7.00
N GLY A 176 -6.63 -12.21 6.42
CA GLY A 176 -7.88 -11.70 5.85
C GLY A 176 -9.00 -11.46 6.87
N LEU A 177 -8.91 -11.99 8.09
CA LEU A 177 -9.99 -11.94 9.07
C LEU A 177 -10.32 -10.48 9.46
N GLY A 178 -11.61 -10.16 9.52
CA GLY A 178 -12.13 -8.83 9.85
C GLY A 178 -11.92 -7.78 8.76
N SER A 179 -11.63 -8.19 7.53
CA SER A 179 -11.41 -7.29 6.39
C SER A 179 -12.41 -7.51 5.26
N PRO A 180 -12.58 -6.56 4.33
CA PRO A 180 -13.48 -6.72 3.19
C PRO A 180 -13.18 -7.95 2.31
N VAL A 181 -11.94 -8.45 2.34
CA VAL A 181 -11.48 -9.61 1.56
C VAL A 181 -11.54 -10.93 2.32
N GLU A 182 -12.06 -10.97 3.55
CA GLU A 182 -12.13 -12.19 4.38
C GLU A 182 -12.73 -13.38 3.62
N GLU A 183 -13.94 -13.20 3.07
CA GLU A 183 -14.66 -14.25 2.33
C GLU A 183 -13.89 -14.70 1.08
N MET A 184 -13.16 -13.79 0.42
CA MET A 184 -12.33 -14.12 -0.74
C MET A 184 -11.19 -15.06 -0.34
N PHE A 185 -10.55 -14.82 0.80
CA PHE A 185 -9.49 -15.67 1.35
C PHE A 185 -10.04 -17.02 1.80
N GLU A 186 -11.16 -17.05 2.53
CA GLU A 186 -11.81 -18.29 3.00
C GLU A 186 -12.17 -19.24 1.84
N ARG A 187 -12.64 -18.68 0.73
CA ARG A 187 -12.95 -19.44 -0.49
C ARG A 187 -11.71 -19.87 -1.29
N GLY A 188 -10.51 -19.48 -0.85
CA GLY A 188 -9.26 -19.76 -1.54
C GLY A 188 -9.18 -19.15 -2.93
N ALA A 189 -9.82 -18.00 -3.18
CA ALA A 189 -9.95 -17.45 -4.52
C ALA A 189 -8.58 -17.14 -5.16
N LEU A 190 -7.60 -16.70 -4.35
CA LEU A 190 -6.23 -16.46 -4.80
C LEU A 190 -5.55 -17.74 -5.32
N ASN A 191 -5.82 -18.90 -4.71
CA ASN A 191 -5.24 -20.18 -5.13
C ASN A 191 -5.73 -20.62 -6.51
N ASN A 192 -6.89 -20.12 -6.94
CA ASN A 192 -7.47 -20.42 -8.24
C ASN A 192 -7.03 -19.43 -9.34
N SER A 193 -6.21 -18.43 -9.00
CA SER A 193 -5.71 -17.45 -9.97
C SER A 193 -4.65 -18.06 -10.90
N SER A 194 -4.69 -17.67 -12.18
CA SER A 194 -3.58 -17.92 -13.12
C SER A 194 -2.32 -17.08 -12.82
N PHE A 195 -2.46 -16.03 -12.00
CA PHE A 195 -1.43 -15.09 -11.58
C PHE A 195 -1.42 -14.99 -10.05
N ILE A 196 -1.21 -16.12 -9.38
CA ILE A 196 -1.33 -16.22 -7.92
C ILE A 196 -0.34 -15.28 -7.19
N VAL A 197 0.90 -15.16 -7.69
CA VAL A 197 1.94 -14.37 -7.05
C VAL A 197 1.62 -12.88 -7.12
N GLU A 198 1.16 -12.44 -8.29
CA GLU A 198 0.80 -11.06 -8.58
C GLU A 198 -0.47 -10.68 -7.82
N HIS A 199 -1.57 -11.44 -7.96
CA HIS A 199 -2.82 -11.13 -7.28
C HIS A 199 -2.69 -11.19 -5.75
N THR A 200 -1.88 -12.12 -5.22
CA THR A 200 -1.59 -12.15 -3.78
C THR A 200 -0.86 -10.89 -3.33
N SER A 201 0.14 -10.43 -4.10
CA SER A 201 0.82 -9.17 -3.82
C SER A 201 -0.14 -7.97 -3.89
N ASP A 202 -1.01 -7.95 -4.90
CA ASP A 202 -1.96 -6.86 -5.13
C ASP A 202 -2.96 -6.70 -3.99
N VAL A 203 -3.47 -7.80 -3.47
CA VAL A 203 -4.41 -7.76 -2.35
C VAL A 203 -3.69 -7.46 -1.05
N LEU A 204 -2.55 -8.11 -0.80
CA LEU A 204 -1.82 -7.91 0.45
C LEU A 204 -1.28 -6.49 0.62
N ARG A 205 -0.91 -5.78 -0.47
CA ARG A 205 -0.42 -4.40 -0.33
C ARG A 205 -1.48 -3.45 0.24
N LEU A 206 -2.72 -3.59 -0.24
CA LEU A 206 -3.86 -2.80 0.24
C LEU A 206 -4.33 -3.29 1.61
N LEU A 207 -4.42 -4.61 1.79
CA LEU A 207 -4.86 -5.20 3.06
C LEU A 207 -3.93 -4.83 4.22
N THR A 208 -2.62 -4.80 3.97
CA THR A 208 -1.61 -4.47 5.00
C THR A 208 -1.77 -3.03 5.49
N VAL A 209 -1.89 -2.06 4.56
CA VAL A 209 -2.09 -0.65 4.95
C VAL A 209 -3.51 -0.40 5.47
N TYR A 210 -4.52 -1.14 5.02
CA TYR A 210 -5.88 -1.12 5.57
C TYR A 210 -5.88 -1.52 7.06
N LYS A 211 -5.23 -2.65 7.39
CA LYS A 211 -5.17 -3.18 8.77
C LYS A 211 -4.29 -2.32 9.67
N TYR A 212 -3.07 -2.04 9.22
CA TYR A 212 -2.03 -1.54 10.12
C TYR A 212 -1.63 -0.09 9.87
N GLY A 213 -2.07 0.53 8.77
CA GLY A 213 -1.63 1.87 8.37
C GLY A 213 -0.14 1.95 8.02
N GLY A 214 0.32 3.11 7.57
CA GLY A 214 1.73 3.33 7.19
C GLY A 214 1.94 3.25 5.69
N THR A 215 3.16 2.89 5.27
CA THR A 215 3.60 2.93 3.87
C THR A 215 3.89 1.54 3.32
N TYR A 216 3.25 1.14 2.23
CA TYR A 216 3.69 0.04 1.38
C TYR A 216 4.66 0.54 0.30
N LEU A 217 5.71 -0.24 0.04
CA LEU A 217 6.64 -0.05 -1.07
C LEU A 217 6.82 -1.35 -1.87
N ASP A 218 6.80 -1.24 -3.19
CA ASP A 218 7.24 -2.31 -4.07
C ASP A 218 8.71 -2.65 -3.82
N THR A 219 9.04 -3.92 -4.05
CA THR A 219 10.38 -4.45 -3.74
C THR A 219 11.49 -4.00 -4.71
N ASP A 220 11.18 -3.10 -5.63
CA ASP A 220 12.12 -2.41 -6.51
C ASP A 220 12.13 -0.88 -6.34
N VAL A 221 11.44 -0.35 -5.31
CA VAL A 221 11.50 1.05 -4.92
C VAL A 221 12.73 1.31 -4.04
N VAL A 222 13.60 2.21 -4.49
CA VAL A 222 14.77 2.67 -3.74
C VAL A 222 14.44 3.98 -3.03
N VAL A 223 14.49 3.96 -1.70
CA VAL A 223 14.24 5.13 -0.87
C VAL A 223 15.54 5.91 -0.71
N MET A 224 15.55 7.13 -1.26
CA MET A 224 16.75 7.97 -1.31
C MET A 224 16.83 8.99 -0.15
N LYS A 225 15.70 9.28 0.50
CA LYS A 225 15.56 10.27 1.58
C LYS A 225 14.52 9.79 2.59
N SER A 226 14.56 10.38 3.79
CA SER A 226 13.53 10.15 4.79
C SER A 226 12.14 10.49 4.24
N LEU A 227 11.15 9.73 4.68
CA LEU A 227 9.73 9.93 4.41
C LEU A 227 9.06 10.85 5.44
N ASP A 228 9.78 11.31 6.49
CA ASP A 228 9.25 12.15 7.58
C ASP A 228 8.53 13.42 7.11
N GLU A 229 8.97 14.00 6.00
CA GLU A 229 8.42 15.26 5.46
C GLU A 229 7.20 15.05 4.55
N LEU A 230 6.84 13.80 4.25
CA LEU A 230 5.67 13.52 3.41
C LEU A 230 4.38 13.64 4.23
N PRO A 231 3.30 14.20 3.66
CA PRO A 231 2.00 14.16 4.30
C PRO A 231 1.53 12.71 4.45
N LEU A 232 0.54 12.47 5.32
CA LEU A 232 -0.12 11.16 5.40
C LEU A 232 -1.21 11.04 4.33
N ASN A 233 -1.62 9.80 4.03
CA ASN A 233 -2.69 9.47 3.08
C ASN A 233 -2.40 9.92 1.64
N TYR A 234 -1.35 9.35 1.04
CA TYR A 234 -1.00 9.61 -0.36
C TYR A 234 -0.89 8.33 -1.18
N LEU A 235 -1.17 8.49 -2.48
CA LEU A 235 -0.91 7.53 -3.53
C LEU A 235 0.00 8.19 -4.57
N VAL A 236 0.74 7.40 -5.33
CA VAL A 236 1.66 7.93 -6.33
C VAL A 236 0.98 8.00 -7.70
N SER A 237 1.18 9.11 -8.41
CA SER A 237 0.69 9.23 -9.79
C SER A 237 1.62 8.50 -10.75
N GLU A 238 1.05 7.75 -11.69
CA GLU A 238 1.76 7.17 -12.84
C GLU A 238 1.88 8.18 -14.00
N GLY A 239 1.26 9.35 -13.88
CA GLY A 239 1.01 10.27 -14.99
C GLY A 239 -0.34 10.04 -15.66
N ASP A 240 -0.72 10.93 -16.57
CA ASP A 240 -1.93 10.82 -17.43
C ASP A 240 -3.27 10.56 -16.69
N GLY A 241 -3.36 10.95 -15.42
CA GLY A 241 -4.55 10.75 -14.59
C GLY A 241 -4.66 9.36 -13.94
N PHE A 242 -3.62 8.53 -14.04
CA PHE A 242 -3.55 7.23 -13.40
C PHE A 242 -2.79 7.30 -12.07
N VAL A 243 -3.15 6.37 -11.18
CA VAL A 243 -2.57 6.19 -9.87
C VAL A 243 -1.87 4.83 -9.85
N ALA A 244 -0.58 4.85 -9.51
CA ALA A 244 0.24 3.67 -9.33
C ALA A 244 0.01 3.07 -7.94
N ASN A 245 0.23 1.76 -7.82
CA ASN A 245 0.07 0.99 -6.57
C ASN A 245 1.38 0.52 -5.96
N GLY A 246 2.53 0.90 -6.53
CA GLY A 246 3.85 0.51 -6.02
C GLY A 246 4.33 1.31 -4.81
N ILE A 247 3.66 2.41 -4.47
CA ILE A 247 3.89 3.18 -3.25
C ILE A 247 2.53 3.68 -2.76
N ILE A 248 2.15 3.28 -1.55
CA ILE A 248 0.86 3.61 -0.94
C ILE A 248 1.13 4.00 0.50
N ASN A 249 0.68 5.18 0.94
CA ASN A 249 0.64 5.51 2.37
C ASN A 249 -0.80 5.82 2.77
N LEU A 250 -1.33 5.08 3.72
CA LEU A 250 -2.68 5.28 4.25
C LEU A 250 -2.67 5.06 5.75
N GLN A 251 -3.43 5.84 6.50
CA GLN A 251 -3.63 5.61 7.93
C GLN A 251 -4.58 4.43 8.17
N ALA A 252 -4.37 3.71 9.28
CA ALA A 252 -5.22 2.58 9.70
C ALA A 252 -6.64 3.01 10.13
N SER A 253 -6.91 4.31 10.21
CA SER A 253 -8.21 4.88 10.53
C SER A 253 -8.45 6.18 9.76
N GLY A 254 -9.68 6.68 9.79
CA GLY A 254 -10.06 7.92 9.10
C GLY A 254 -10.10 7.75 7.57
N VAL A 255 -9.81 8.84 6.85
CA VAL A 255 -10.01 8.91 5.39
C VAL A 255 -9.14 7.89 4.64
N GLY A 256 -7.89 7.69 5.08
CA GLY A 256 -7.00 6.70 4.45
C GLY A 256 -7.53 5.28 4.53
N HIS A 257 -8.09 4.91 5.69
CA HIS A 257 -8.69 3.60 5.91
C HIS A 257 -9.94 3.39 5.05
N THR A 258 -10.85 4.37 5.02
CA THR A 258 -12.04 4.32 4.15
C THR A 258 -11.66 4.21 2.66
N LEU A 259 -10.59 4.89 2.25
CA LEU A 259 -10.07 4.76 0.89
C LEU A 259 -9.54 3.35 0.62
N ALA A 260 -8.72 2.79 1.51
CA ALA A 260 -8.23 1.42 1.39
C ALA A 260 -9.38 0.40 1.34
N GLU A 261 -10.38 0.56 2.20
CA GLU A 261 -11.58 -0.27 2.24
C GLU A 261 -12.33 -0.25 0.91
N SER A 262 -12.44 0.92 0.26
CA SER A 262 -13.11 1.03 -1.04
C SER A 262 -12.35 0.40 -2.22
N MET A 263 -11.07 0.09 -2.04
CA MET A 263 -10.21 -0.54 -3.05
C MET A 263 -10.08 -2.06 -2.88
N LEU A 264 -10.54 -2.61 -1.74
CA LEU A 264 -10.53 -4.03 -1.39
C LEU A 264 -11.85 -4.70 -1.75
#